data_AF-A0A6I2V0S4-F1
#
_entry.id   AF-A0A6I2V0S4-F1
#
_cell.length_a   1.000
_cell.length_b   1.000
_cell.length_c   1.000
_cell.angle_alpha   90.00
_cell.angle_beta   90.00
_cell.angle_gamma   90.00
#
_symmetry.space_group_name_H-M   'P 1'
#
loop_
_entity.id
_entity.type
_entity.pdbx_description
1 polymer ?
#
loop_
_entity_poly.entity_id
_entity_poly.type
_entity_poly.pdbx_seq_one_letter_code
_entity_poly.pdbx_strand_id
1 'polypeptide(L)' 'MVQKTRFSLLFTILLISSLIPMPSASAHTKLLSSDPEAGSTVALWPDEISLTFNEDLQEIGDEKSNFVVVNNS' A
#
# COMPACT_ATOMS: atom_id res chain seq x y z
N MET A 1 -4.65 -8.88 49.56
CA MET A 1 -5.83 -8.70 48.66
C MET A 1 -5.58 -7.73 47.49
N VAL A 2 -4.65 -6.77 47.61
CA VAL A 2 -4.40 -5.72 46.58
C VAL A 2 -3.65 -6.21 45.32
N GLN A 3 -2.77 -7.22 45.42
CA GLN A 3 -1.93 -7.62 44.27
C GLN A 3 -2.72 -8.39 43.19
N LYS A 4 -3.69 -9.21 43.59
CA LYS A 4 -4.60 -9.94 42.68
C LYS A 4 -5.53 -8.99 41.93
N THR A 5 -5.99 -7.91 42.56
CA THR A 5 -6.84 -6.91 41.92
C THR A 5 -6.06 -6.07 40.90
N ARG A 6 -4.79 -5.77 41.15
CA ARG A 6 -3.93 -5.08 40.15
C ARG A 6 -3.62 -5.96 38.94
N PHE A 7 -3.36 -7.25 39.14
CA PHE A 7 -3.15 -8.20 38.04
C PHE A 7 -4.41 -8.38 37.19
N SER A 8 -5.57 -8.51 37.85
CA SER A 8 -6.86 -8.61 37.16
C SER A 8 -7.19 -7.36 36.35
N LEU A 9 -6.88 -6.16 36.86
CA LEU A 9 -7.11 -4.92 36.13
C LEU A 9 -6.23 -4.82 34.87
N LEU A 10 -4.95 -5.17 34.98
CA LEU A 10 -4.01 -5.16 33.86
C LEU A 10 -4.41 -6.15 32.77
N PHE A 11 -4.86 -7.35 33.15
CA PHE A 11 -5.32 -8.35 32.21
C PHE A 11 -6.57 -7.89 31.45
N THR A 12 -7.52 -7.27 32.15
CA THR A 12 -8.74 -6.73 31.51
C THR A 12 -8.42 -5.60 30.54
N ILE A 13 -7.50 -4.70 30.89
CA ILE A 13 -7.07 -3.61 29.98
C ILE A 13 -6.40 -4.18 28.72
N LEU A 14 -5.53 -5.19 28.88
CA LEU A 14 -4.86 -5.83 27.75
C LEU A 14 -5.87 -6.54 26.83
N LEU A 15 -6.86 -7.23 27.40
CA LEU A 15 -7.90 -7.91 26.64
C LEU A 15 -8.79 -6.92 25.88
N ILE A 16 -9.12 -5.77 26.49
CA ILE A 16 -9.88 -4.70 25.82
C ILE A 16 -9.05 -4.08 24.67
N SER A 17 -7.73 -3.93 24.85
CA SER A 17 -6.85 -3.39 23.81
C SER A 17 -6.75 -4.28 22.57
N SER A 18 -6.97 -5.61 22.68
CA SER A 18 -6.92 -6.50 21.52
C SER A 18 -8.19 -6.46 20.66
N LEU A 19 -9.25 -5.80 21.12
CA LEU A 19 -10.47 -5.58 20.35
C LEU A 19 -10.39 -4.32 19.47
N ILE A 20 -9.31 -3.53 19.56
CA ILE A 20 -9.12 -2.37 18.70
C ILE A 20 -8.83 -2.88 17.29
N PRO A 21 -9.70 -2.63 16.30
CA PRO A 21 -9.44 -3.04 14.93
C PRO A 21 -8.19 -2.30 14.44
N MET A 22 -7.14 -3.06 14.10
CA MET A 22 -5.98 -2.48 13.45
C MET A 22 -6.33 -2.15 12.01
N PRO A 23 -5.95 -0.96 11.50
CA PRO A 23 -6.11 -0.66 10.08
C PRO A 23 -5.36 -1.71 9.28
N SER A 24 -6.01 -2.25 8.26
CA SER A 24 -5.37 -3.14 7.29
C SER A 24 -4.18 -2.41 6.67
N ALA A 25 -2.97 -2.85 6.95
CA ALA A 25 -1.79 -2.32 6.29
C ALA A 25 -1.85 -2.71 4.80
N SER A 26 -2.09 -1.75 3.92
CA SER A 26 -1.95 -1.93 2.47
C SER A 26 -0.46 -1.82 2.15
N ALA A 27 0.24 -2.95 2.14
CA ALA A 27 1.68 -2.97 1.93
C ALA A 27 2.09 -2.74 0.46
N HIS A 28 1.15 -2.88 -0.48
CA HIS A 28 1.44 -2.80 -1.91
C HIS A 28 0.45 -1.90 -2.62
N THR A 29 0.99 -0.93 -3.34
CA THR A 29 0.26 -0.13 -4.33
C THR A 29 -0.21 -1.04 -5.45
N LYS A 30 -1.45 -0.82 -5.90
CA LYS A 30 -2.09 -1.58 -6.97
C LYS A 30 -2.24 -0.71 -8.21
N LEU A 31 -1.75 -1.22 -9.33
CA LEU A 31 -2.07 -0.65 -10.65
C LEU A 31 -3.55 -0.89 -10.96
N LEU A 32 -4.29 0.18 -11.25
CA LEU A 32 -5.69 0.14 -11.63
C LEU A 32 -5.87 0.05 -13.14
N SER A 33 -5.12 0.85 -13.90
CA SER A 33 -5.17 0.89 -15.36
C SER A 33 -3.87 1.42 -15.97
N SER A 34 -3.70 1.16 -17.25
CA SER A 34 -2.64 1.73 -18.08
C SER A 34 -3.20 2.25 -19.39
N ASP A 35 -2.53 3.24 -19.97
CA ASP A 35 -2.71 3.65 -21.35
C ASP A 35 -1.33 3.63 -22.05
N PRO A 36 -1.12 2.77 -23.07
CA PRO A 36 -2.07 1.81 -23.64
C PRO A 36 -2.56 0.74 -22.66
N GLU A 37 -3.76 0.20 -22.89
CA GLU A 37 -4.32 -0.87 -22.06
C GLU A 37 -3.42 -2.12 -22.12
N ALA A 38 -3.27 -2.81 -20.99
CA ALA A 38 -2.50 -4.03 -20.91
C ALA A 38 -3.03 -5.09 -21.90
N GLY A 39 -2.13 -5.62 -22.73
CA GLY A 39 -2.49 -6.60 -23.77
C GLY A 39 -3.12 -5.99 -25.03
N SER A 40 -3.26 -4.66 -25.10
CA SER A 40 -3.65 -3.99 -26.33
C SER A 40 -2.54 -4.06 -27.38
N THR A 41 -2.96 -4.05 -28.65
CA THR A 41 -2.04 -3.82 -29.76
C THR A 41 -2.23 -2.38 -30.22
N VAL A 42 -1.17 -1.59 -30.16
CA VAL A 42 -1.17 -0.22 -30.66
C VAL A 42 -0.63 -0.20 -32.09
N ALA A 43 -1.29 0.57 -32.96
CA ALA A 43 -0.87 0.69 -34.36
C ALA A 43 0.37 1.57 -34.53
N LEU A 44 0.60 2.49 -33.60
CA LEU A 44 1.74 3.40 -33.55
C LEU A 44 2.39 3.32 -32.17
N TRP A 45 3.69 3.53 -32.13
CA TRP A 45 4.40 3.64 -30.86
C TRP A 45 3.91 4.88 -30.10
N PRO A 46 3.53 4.77 -28.82
CA PRO A 46 3.03 5.92 -28.08
C PRO A 46 4.19 6.81 -27.63
N ASP A 47 3.96 8.12 -27.65
CA ASP A 47 4.92 9.10 -27.13
C ASP A 47 4.97 9.10 -25.59
N GLU A 48 3.90 8.62 -24.94
CA GLU A 48 3.72 8.57 -23.49
C GLU A 48 3.03 7.28 -23.05
N ILE A 49 3.35 6.80 -21.85
CA ILE A 49 2.63 5.71 -21.18
C ILE A 49 2.11 6.24 -19.84
N SER A 50 0.81 6.13 -19.62
CA SER A 50 0.17 6.55 -18.37
C SER A 50 -0.21 5.34 -17.51
N LEU A 51 0.06 5.41 -16.21
CA LEU A 51 -0.24 4.36 -15.23
C LEU A 51 -1.04 4.98 -14.08
N THR A 52 -2.23 4.43 -13.81
CA THR A 52 -3.09 4.89 -12.70
C THR A 52 -3.03 3.91 -11.55
N PHE A 53 -2.74 4.40 -10.35
CA PHE A 53 -2.66 3.61 -9.13
C PHE A 53 -3.83 3.92 -8.19
N ASN A 54 -4.07 3.03 -7.23
CA ASN A 54 -5.19 3.15 -6.27
C ASN A 54 -4.92 4.14 -5.11
N GLU A 55 -3.74 4.72 -5.08
CA GLU A 55 -3.26 5.65 -4.06
C GLU A 55 -2.13 6.51 -4.64
N ASP A 56 -1.79 7.58 -3.93
CA ASP A 56 -0.67 8.44 -4.26
C ASP A 56 0.66 7.66 -4.13
N LEU A 57 1.56 7.84 -5.10
CA LEU A 57 2.87 7.20 -5.09
C LEU A 57 3.80 7.88 -4.08
N GLN A 58 4.71 7.10 -3.50
CA GLN A 58 5.69 7.63 -2.56
C GLN A 58 6.78 8.43 -3.26
N GLU A 59 7.12 9.58 -2.69
CA GLU A 59 8.28 10.40 -3.05
C GLU A 59 9.32 10.29 -1.94
N ILE A 60 10.57 9.96 -2.29
CA ILE A 60 11.66 9.78 -1.31
C ILE A 60 12.65 10.93 -1.47
N GLY A 61 12.45 11.99 -0.70
CA GLY A 61 13.28 13.20 -0.81
C GLY A 61 13.32 13.72 -2.24
N ASP A 62 14.53 13.96 -2.75
CA ASP A 62 14.76 14.39 -4.14
C ASP A 62 15.07 13.21 -5.08
N GLU A 63 14.87 11.97 -4.65
CA GLU A 63 15.15 10.77 -5.46
C GLU A 63 14.00 10.44 -6.43
N LYS A 64 14.37 9.92 -7.60
CA LYS A 64 13.41 9.36 -8.57
C LYS A 64 12.97 7.96 -8.13
N SER A 65 12.14 7.88 -7.10
CA SER A 65 11.61 6.62 -6.55
C SER A 65 10.70 5.87 -7.52
N ASN A 66 9.97 6.59 -8.38
CA ASN A 66 9.00 6.05 -9.32
C ASN A 66 9.59 6.01 -10.74
N PHE A 67 10.01 4.85 -11.23
CA PHE A 67 10.50 4.69 -12.60
C PHE A 67 10.03 3.39 -13.24
N VAL A 68 9.93 3.42 -14.58
CA VAL A 68 9.59 2.26 -15.41
C VAL A 68 10.80 1.95 -16.29
N VAL A 69 11.14 0.67 -16.41
CA VAL A 69 12.19 0.19 -17.33
C VAL A 69 11.51 -0.47 -18.51
N VAL A 70 11.74 0.07 -19.71
CA VAL A 70 11.24 -0.49 -20.96
C VAL A 70 12.28 -1.48 -21.51
N ASN A 71 11.85 -2.70 -21.80
CA ASN A 71 12.68 -3.71 -22.45
C ASN A 71 12.04 -4.12 -23.79
N ASN A 72 12.86 -4.22 -24.83
CA ASN A 72 12.44 -4.66 -26.16
C ASN A 72 13.05 -6.03 -26.42
N SER A 73 12.28 -7.09 -26.17
CA SER A 73 12.69 -8.50 -26.34
C SER A 73 12.48 -9.00 -27.76
#